data_AF-A0A972FX85-F1
#
_entry.id   AF-A0A972FX85-F1
#
_cell.length_a   1.000
_cell.length_b   1.000
_cell.length_c   1.000
_cell.angle_alpha   90.00
_cell.angle_beta   90.00
_cell.angle_gamma   90.00
#
_symmetry.space_group_name_H-M   'P 1'
#
loop_
_entity.id
_entity.type
_entity.pdbx_description
1 polymer ?
#
loop_
_entity_poly.entity_id
_entity_poly.type
_entity_poly.pdbx_seq_one_letter_code
_entity_poly.pdbx_strand_id
1 'polypeptide(L)'
;MDYNLFNSFSEQAQKMFKPVSDINRLMVDNIQMVTDFQLTTLKTYADLQLQQLKSATEIRDPDSLQHYVKGQMDFMTKVNQQMVEDGKTLTDMGQRFRDQMQQILAEEGAAKSAPKAQAKAV
;
A
#
# COMPACT_ATOMS: atom_id res chain seq x y z
N MET A 1 -47.01 -11.57 7.86
CA MET A 1 -45.84 -10.81 7.37
C MET A 1 -44.72 -11.82 7.22
N ASP A 2 -44.32 -12.11 5.99
CA ASP A 2 -43.47 -13.25 5.62
C ASP A 2 -42.04 -13.05 6.12
N TYR A 3 -41.54 -13.94 7.00
CA TYR A 3 -40.19 -13.86 7.57
C TYR A 3 -39.10 -13.89 6.48
N ASN A 4 -39.40 -14.54 5.36
CA ASN A 4 -38.55 -14.62 4.17
C ASN A 4 -38.41 -13.28 3.42
N LEU A 5 -39.44 -12.41 3.45
CA LEU A 5 -39.38 -11.07 2.85
C LEU A 5 -38.46 -10.14 3.65
N PHE A 6 -38.47 -10.27 4.98
CA PHE A 6 -37.61 -9.46 5.85
C PHE A 6 -36.13 -9.86 5.73
N ASN A 7 -35.83 -11.16 5.67
CA ASN A 7 -34.46 -11.65 5.48
C ASN A 7 -33.89 -11.31 4.09
N SER A 8 -34.66 -11.51 3.03
CA SER A 8 -34.22 -11.18 1.67
C SER A 8 -33.99 -9.67 1.49
N PHE A 9 -34.81 -8.82 2.11
CA PHE A 9 -34.58 -7.37 2.12
C PHE A 9 -33.31 -6.99 2.89
N SER A 10 -33.06 -7.62 4.04
CA SER A 10 -31.83 -7.41 4.83
C SER A 10 -30.57 -7.81 4.05
N GLU A 11 -30.57 -8.99 3.40
CA GLU A 11 -29.45 -9.45 2.57
C GLU A 11 -29.22 -8.55 1.35
N GLN A 12 -30.29 -8.04 0.74
CA GLN A 12 -30.21 -7.18 -0.43
C GLN A 12 -29.74 -5.77 -0.06
N ALA A 13 -30.15 -5.25 1.10
CA ALA A 13 -29.62 -4.02 1.68
C ALA A 13 -28.12 -4.16 2.00
N GLN A 14 -27.71 -5.26 2.65
CA GLN A 14 -26.29 -5.53 2.92
C GLN A 14 -25.46 -5.59 1.63
N LYS A 15 -25.94 -6.26 0.57
CA LYS A 15 -25.25 -6.30 -0.74
C LYS A 15 -25.11 -4.93 -1.41
N MET A 16 -26.01 -3.98 -1.15
CA MET A 16 -25.90 -2.62 -1.70
C MET A 16 -24.93 -1.71 -0.92
N PHE A 17 -24.80 -1.89 0.40
CA PHE A 17 -23.93 -1.05 1.23
C PHE A 17 -22.48 -1.55 1.32
N LYS A 18 -22.25 -2.86 1.15
CA LYS A 18 -20.91 -3.46 1.24
C LYS A 18 -19.89 -2.88 0.24
N PRO A 19 -20.21 -2.70 -1.06
CA PRO A 19 -19.26 -2.15 -2.04
C PRO A 19 -18.79 -0.73 -1.69
N VAL A 20 -19.67 0.11 -1.13
CA VAL A 20 -19.32 1.49 -0.73
C VAL A 20 -18.33 1.48 0.43
N SER A 21 -18.55 0.60 1.42
CA SER A 21 -17.62 0.41 2.53
C SER A 21 -16.26 -0.09 2.06
N ASP A 22 -16.23 -1.05 1.13
CA ASP A 22 -14.98 -1.65 0.62
C ASP A 22 -14.18 -0.65 -0.24
N ILE A 23 -14.85 0.19 -1.03
CA ILE A 23 -14.20 1.29 -1.76
C ILE A 23 -13.62 2.34 -0.80
N ASN A 24 -14.36 2.71 0.26
CA ASN A 24 -13.85 3.64 1.26
C ASN A 24 -12.61 3.08 1.97
N ARG A 25 -12.62 1.78 2.27
CA ARG A 25 -11.48 1.09 2.86
C ARG A 25 -10.28 1.06 1.93
N LEU A 26 -10.49 0.78 0.64
CA LEU A 26 -9.45 0.86 -0.39
C LEU A 26 -8.80 2.25 -0.40
N MET A 27 -9.60 3.32 -0.37
CA MET A 27 -9.07 4.70 -0.37
C MET A 27 -8.22 5.00 0.86
N VAL A 28 -8.69 4.62 2.06
CA VAL A 28 -7.94 4.82 3.31
C VAL A 28 -6.64 4.03 3.31
N ASP A 29 -6.68 2.76 2.89
CA ASP A 29 -5.49 1.90 2.82
C ASP A 29 -4.46 2.45 1.83
N ASN A 30 -4.88 2.99 0.68
CA ASN A 30 -3.98 3.62 -0.28
C ASN A 30 -3.34 4.90 0.27
N ILE A 31 -4.11 5.74 0.98
CA ILE A 31 -3.57 6.95 1.62
C ILE A 31 -2.53 6.56 2.67
N GLN A 32 -2.82 5.57 3.50
CA GLN A 32 -1.88 5.09 4.52
C GLN A 32 -0.61 4.55 3.87
N MET A 33 -0.75 3.72 2.83
CA MET A 33 0.38 3.13 2.12
C MET A 33 1.30 4.17 1.45
N VAL A 34 0.72 5.19 0.80
CA VAL A 34 1.48 6.30 0.21
C VAL A 34 2.14 7.16 1.28
N THR A 35 1.46 7.40 2.40
CA THR A 35 1.99 8.19 3.51
C THR A 35 3.16 7.48 4.18
N ASP A 36 3.02 6.18 4.44
CA ASP A 36 4.08 5.36 5.03
C ASP A 36 5.31 5.30 4.13
N PHE A 37 5.11 5.16 2.81
CA PHE A 37 6.19 5.23 1.84
C PHE A 37 6.90 6.59 1.90
N GLN A 38 6.17 7.70 1.78
CA GLN A 38 6.77 9.04 1.82
C GLN A 38 7.52 9.31 3.14
N LEU A 39 6.95 8.94 4.28
CA LEU A 39 7.59 9.13 5.59
C LEU A 39 8.86 8.28 5.74
N THR A 40 8.82 7.02 5.29
CA THR A 40 9.96 6.10 5.35
C THR A 40 11.10 6.59 4.45
N THR A 41 10.78 6.93 3.20
CA THR A 41 11.74 7.50 2.24
C THR A 41 12.37 8.78 2.82
N LEU A 42 11.55 9.74 3.26
CA LEU A 42 12.05 10.99 3.83
C LEU A 42 12.98 10.77 5.03
N LYS A 43 12.59 9.87 5.95
CA LYS A 43 13.41 9.54 7.11
C LYS A 43 14.75 8.94 6.69
N THR A 44 14.75 7.94 5.81
CA THR A 44 15.99 7.28 5.41
C THR A 44 16.94 8.24 4.69
N TYR A 45 16.44 9.08 3.77
CA TYR A 45 17.28 10.06 3.08
C TYR A 45 17.82 11.14 4.03
N ALA A 46 17.02 11.59 5.00
CA ALA A 46 17.49 12.51 6.04
C ALA A 46 18.60 11.87 6.90
N ASP A 47 18.42 10.61 7.30
CA ASP A 47 19.43 9.87 8.06
C ASP A 47 20.73 9.69 7.25
N LEU A 48 20.63 9.43 5.95
CA LEU A 48 21.79 9.35 5.05
C LEU A 48 22.54 10.69 4.95
N GLN A 49 21.81 11.81 4.84
CA GLN A 49 22.40 13.15 4.80
C GLN A 49 23.05 13.55 6.13
N LEU A 50 22.40 13.25 7.26
CA LEU A 50 22.97 13.49 8.58
C LEU A 50 24.25 12.66 8.81
N GLN A 51 24.27 11.41 8.35
CA GLN A 51 25.48 10.58 8.37
C GLN A 51 26.60 11.23 7.55
N GLN A 52 26.31 11.71 6.34
CA GLN A 52 27.31 12.36 5.51
C GLN A 52 27.84 13.68 6.12
N LEU A 53 26.97 14.49 6.72
CA LEU A 53 27.36 15.71 7.44
C LEU A 53 28.25 15.39 8.64
N LYS A 54 27.88 14.39 9.45
CA LYS A 54 28.68 13.95 10.59
C LYS A 54 30.07 13.48 10.13
N SER A 55 30.13 12.61 9.13
CA SER A 55 31.39 12.12 8.58
C SER A 55 32.25 13.23 7.98
N ALA A 56 31.65 14.29 7.42
CA ALA A 56 32.40 15.45 6.92
C ALA A 56 33.00 16.28 8.07
N THR A 57 32.30 16.42 9.21
CA THR A 57 32.81 17.16 10.39
C THR A 57 33.93 16.42 11.15
N GLU A 58 34.08 15.12 10.91
CA GLU A 58 35.10 14.27 11.54
C GLU A 58 36.45 14.30 10.80
N ILE A 59 36.53 14.94 9.62
CA ILE A 59 37.78 15.07 8.85
C ILE A 59 38.68 16.11 9.52
N ARG A 60 39.81 15.65 10.06
CA ARG A 60 40.80 16.48 10.78
C ARG A 60 42.25 16.22 10.38
N ASP A 61 42.51 15.11 9.72
CA ASP A 61 43.83 14.60 9.37
C ASP A 61 43.74 13.64 8.16
N PRO A 62 44.88 13.22 7.55
CA PRO A 62 44.86 12.31 6.41
C PRO A 62 44.19 10.94 6.68
N ASP A 63 44.23 10.45 7.93
CA ASP A 63 43.62 9.17 8.32
C ASP A 63 42.09 9.25 8.34
N SER A 64 41.53 10.32 8.88
CA SER A 64 40.09 10.63 8.82
C SER A 64 39.60 10.88 7.39
N LEU A 65 40.47 11.40 6.52
CA LEU A 65 40.24 11.51 5.08
C LEU A 65 40.12 10.12 4.42
N GLN A 66 41.00 9.18 4.77
CA GLN A 66 40.91 7.79 4.29
C GLN A 66 39.63 7.11 4.80
N HIS A 67 39.25 7.37 6.05
CA HIS A 67 38.00 6.90 6.64
C HIS A 67 36.77 7.46 5.94
N TYR A 68 36.77 8.74 5.59
CA TYR A 68 35.71 9.39 4.82
C TYR A 68 35.55 8.78 3.42
N VAL A 69 36.66 8.50 2.71
CA VAL A 69 36.64 7.84 1.39
C VAL A 69 36.07 6.42 1.49
N LYS A 70 36.42 5.64 2.53
CA LYS A 70 35.75 4.35 2.80
C LYS A 70 34.26 4.53 3.07
N GLY A 71 33.88 5.52 3.87
CA GLY A 71 32.50 5.84 4.18
C GLY A 71 31.66 6.25 2.96
N GLN A 72 32.27 6.80 1.91
CA GLN A 72 31.56 7.08 0.66
C GLN A 72 31.10 5.80 -0.07
N MET A 73 31.88 4.72 -0.02
CA MET A 73 31.46 3.43 -0.61
C MET A 73 30.28 2.82 0.16
N ASP A 74 30.30 2.93 1.49
CA ASP A 74 29.19 2.49 2.35
C ASP A 74 27.93 3.34 2.12
N PHE A 75 28.10 4.65 1.94
CA PHE A 75 27.01 5.56 1.58
C PHE A 75 26.38 5.15 0.24
N MET A 76 27.18 4.93 -0.80
CA MET A 76 26.68 4.48 -2.11
C MET A 76 25.97 3.13 -2.03
N THR A 77 26.49 2.22 -1.20
CA THR A 77 25.86 0.91 -0.95
C THR A 77 24.49 1.08 -0.29
N LYS A 78 24.38 1.94 0.73
CA LYS A 78 23.10 2.23 1.39
C LYS A 78 22.10 2.91 0.47
N VAL A 79 22.54 3.84 -0.38
CA VAL A 79 21.67 4.47 -1.39
C VAL A 79 21.13 3.42 -2.38
N ASN A 80 21.98 2.51 -2.84
CA ASN A 80 21.55 1.42 -3.72
C ASN A 80 20.54 0.48 -3.02
N GLN A 81 20.81 0.09 -1.77
CA GLN A 81 19.89 -0.71 -0.97
C GLN A 81 18.53 -0.01 -0.80
N GLN A 82 18.53 1.28 -0.47
CA GLN A 82 17.28 2.05 -0.34
C GLN A 82 16.50 2.09 -1.67
N MET A 83 17.20 2.28 -2.80
CA MET A 83 16.56 2.28 -4.11
C MET A 83 15.91 0.93 -4.45
N VAL A 84 16.54 -0.18 -4.07
CA VAL A 84 15.97 -1.53 -4.21
C VAL A 84 14.77 -1.73 -3.29
N GLU A 85 14.85 -1.28 -2.03
CA GLU A 85 13.74 -1.34 -1.08
C GLU A 85 12.55 -0.49 -1.52
N ASP A 86 12.78 0.71 -2.03
CA ASP A 86 11.75 1.57 -2.61
C ASP A 86 11.08 0.88 -3.80
N GLY A 87 11.87 0.26 -4.69
CA GLY A 87 11.34 -0.51 -5.83
C GLY A 87 10.50 -1.72 -5.41
N LYS A 88 10.92 -2.43 -4.36
CA LYS A 88 10.14 -3.53 -3.76
C LYS A 88 8.84 -2.99 -3.17
N THR A 89 8.91 -1.91 -2.40
CA THR A 89 7.74 -1.28 -1.79
C THR A 89 6.73 -0.88 -2.87
N LEU A 90 7.16 -0.19 -3.93
CA LEU A 90 6.30 0.17 -5.06
C LEU A 90 5.65 -1.05 -5.74
N THR A 91 6.38 -2.14 -5.87
CA THR A 91 5.84 -3.40 -6.42
C THR A 91 4.78 -3.99 -5.51
N ASP A 92 5.05 -4.04 -4.20
CA ASP A 92 4.13 -4.55 -3.18
C ASP A 92 2.87 -3.68 -3.09
N MET A 93 3.01 -2.35 -3.19
CA MET A 93 1.89 -1.40 -3.27
C MET A 93 1.00 -1.71 -4.48
N GLY A 94 1.60 -1.91 -5.65
CA GLY A 94 0.89 -2.24 -6.87
C GLY A 94 0.18 -3.60 -6.82
N GLN A 95 0.78 -4.60 -6.18
CA GLN A 95 0.15 -5.90 -5.95
C GLN A 95 -1.05 -5.78 -5.02
N ARG A 96 -0.89 -5.12 -3.87
CA ARG A 96 -1.99 -4.89 -2.92
C ARG A 96 -3.17 -4.17 -3.57
N PHE A 97 -2.91 -3.12 -4.34
CA PHE A 97 -3.97 -2.42 -5.06
C PHE A 97 -4.72 -3.35 -6.03
N ARG A 98 -4.00 -4.15 -6.82
CA ARG A 98 -4.62 -5.14 -7.73
C ARG A 98 -5.46 -6.17 -6.99
N ASP A 99 -4.95 -6.70 -5.88
CA ASP A 99 -5.64 -7.72 -5.09
C ASP A 99 -6.91 -7.16 -4.45
N GLN A 100 -6.86 -5.95 -3.88
CA GLN A 100 -8.02 -5.28 -3.31
C GLN A 100 -9.07 -4.96 -4.39
N MET A 101 -8.65 -4.53 -5.58
CA MET A 101 -9.55 -4.33 -6.73
C MET A 101 -10.20 -5.63 -7.20
N GLN A 102 -9.43 -6.73 -7.30
CA GLN A 102 -9.98 -8.04 -7.64
C GLN A 102 -10.98 -8.52 -6.61
N GLN A 103 -10.73 -8.27 -5.32
CA GLN A 103 -11.65 -8.62 -4.24
C GLN A 103 -12.98 -7.88 -4.39
N ILE A 104 -12.96 -6.56 -4.59
CA ILE A 104 -14.19 -5.76 -4.80
C ILE A 104 -14.98 -6.28 -6.01
N LEU A 105 -14.30 -6.55 -7.12
CA LEU A 105 -14.93 -7.05 -8.35
C LEU A 105 -15.47 -8.48 -8.23
N ALA A 106 -14.78 -9.36 -7.49
CA ALA A 106 -15.23 -10.72 -7.23
C ALA A 106 -16.47 -10.76 -6.34
N GLU A 107 -16.53 -9.87 -5.34
CA GLU A 107 -17.71 -9.70 -4.47
C GLU A 107 -18.92 -9.14 -5.25
N GLU A 108 -18.70 -8.23 -6.21
CA GLU A 108 -19.75 -7.76 -7.13
C GLU A 108 -20.16 -8.79 -8.19
N GLY A 109 -19.21 -9.56 -8.71
CA GLY A 109 -19.45 -10.65 -9.67
C GLY A 109 -20.30 -11.77 -9.07
N ALA A 110 -20.04 -12.13 -7.81
CA ALA A 110 -20.85 -13.08 -7.04
C ALA A 110 -22.27 -12.54 -6.76
N ALA A 111 -22.46 -11.22 -6.69
CA ALA A 111 -23.78 -10.60 -6.52
C ALA A 111 -24.63 -10.60 -7.81
N LYS A 112 -24.01 -10.66 -9.01
CA LYS A 112 -24.70 -10.68 -10.31
C LYS A 112 -25.13 -12.08 -10.77
N SER A 113 -24.68 -13.14 -10.12
CA SER A 113 -25.01 -14.54 -10.44
C SER A 113 -26.01 -15.18 -9.46
N ALA A 114 -27.10 -14.47 -9.11
CA ALA A 114 -28.28 -15.10 -8.53
C ALA A 114 -29.27 -15.45 -9.67
N PRO A 115 -29.86 -16.67 -9.71
CA PRO A 115 -30.61 -17.12 -10.86
C PRO A 115 -31.87 -16.26 -11.07
N LYS A 116 -32.08 -15.81 -12.31
CA LYS A 116 -33.38 -15.35 -12.80
C LYS A 116 -34.34 -16.54 -12.81
N ALA A 117 -34.91 -16.89 -11.65
CA ALA A 117 -36.02 -17.82 -11.57
C ALA A 117 -37.30 -17.09 -12.04
N GLN A 118 -37.89 -17.66 -13.08
CA GLN A 118 -39.00 -17.15 -13.87
C GLN A 118 -40.29 -16.95 -13.05
N ALA A 119 -41.03 -15.89 -13.34
CA ALA A 119 -42.49 -15.86 -13.19
C ALA A 119 -43.11 -14.84 -14.17
N LYS A 120 -43.15 -15.20 -15.46
CA LYS A 120 -44.27 -14.84 -16.33
C LYS A 120 -45.04 -16.13 -16.61
N ALA A 121 -46.11 -16.35 -15.87
CA ALA A 121 -47.20 -17.21 -16.32
C ALA A 121 -48.33 -16.25 -16.73
N VAL A 122 -48.64 -16.27 -18.03
CA VAL A 122 -49.90 -15.80 -18.62
C VAL A 122 -50.88 -16.96 -18.56
#